data_AF-Q1EQT8-F1
#
_entry.id   AF-Q1EQT8-F1
#
_cell.length_a   1.000
_cell.length_b   1.000
_cell.length_c   1.000
_cell.angle_alpha   90.00
_cell.angle_beta   90.00
_cell.angle_gamma   90.00
#
_symmetry.space_group_name_H-M   'P 1'
#
loop_
_entity.id
_entity.type
_entity.pdbx_description
1 polymer ?
#
loop_
_entity_poly.entity_id
_entity_poly.type
_entity_poly.pdbx_seq_one_letter_code
_entity_poly.pdbx_strand_id
1 'polypeptide(L)'
;MTTGQGASKVTLFWPPRARNEEILSGGMAMRMNYSDRGPSPLEPEKPGAAGDRDSTFGWWGAFSIQKFVNQATLYHTHEDATGWLAYLQQFYDRNFWFADGGAQVWAYEETYDNWQDRYGMDAVCAVYHSGHGGMDGNGVFFAPLGAVWDGRSDAISNRMALGNEKVNYVFWSTCDSLKVTGGHSPIRTWAGPNIGFRMIFGFETTSIDSGDYGKKFWEKWRAGQTYCDAWLNASWDIYHGQAPSVAAVGTTQAEAVNRLNTERNFYRDHVPDTWYAWRWYYAREGVREPLTQLPGPQQIVQLAPRDPSAELTALGRQAGFPTAALQEVQVERQGVISATSGDRVISTAPGASRWVKLAEPNHRNTQQLPTDRAIQAARTFAEQYAEGAELVVDSVHDLMQNSGTKDGSEVGRPVSLQTHVTFRQVFDGVPVITPGRGLIRVGLDNDGTVVQSQIATRQATGVTREPSTEVSPPPPKGGKATAAPLERDPRKALDAAQRKLLAELAAVTAGESGQGAAQQRQPEVKDVPGTFEVGYEVEGNEAYPAARKLIEIGQRDSMFRTQRWVVAPLAR
;
A
#
# COMPACT_ATOMS: atom_id res chain seq x y z
N MET A 1 49.66 -8.41 55.86
CA MET A 1 48.52 -9.35 55.93
C MET A 1 47.84 -9.34 54.57
N THR A 2 47.75 -10.50 53.97
CA THR A 2 47.47 -10.79 52.56
C THR A 2 45.97 -10.71 52.23
N THR A 3 45.63 -10.13 51.07
CA THR A 3 44.31 -10.24 50.43
C THR A 3 44.49 -10.92 49.07
N GLY A 4 43.97 -12.14 48.93
CA GLY A 4 43.79 -12.84 47.66
C GLY A 4 42.32 -12.84 47.27
N GLN A 5 42.01 -12.35 46.08
CA GLN A 5 40.71 -12.52 45.42
C GLN A 5 40.76 -13.75 44.52
N GLY A 6 39.87 -14.70 44.78
CA GLY A 6 39.60 -15.88 43.96
C GLY A 6 38.24 -15.76 43.28
N ALA A 7 38.19 -16.31 42.06
CA ALA A 7 37.14 -16.21 41.06
C ALA A 7 35.71 -16.58 41.50
N SER A 8 34.72 -15.97 40.85
CA SER A 8 33.37 -16.53 40.72
C SER A 8 32.88 -16.33 39.28
N LYS A 9 32.69 -17.45 38.58
CA LYS A 9 32.10 -17.54 37.24
C LYS A 9 30.68 -16.98 37.27
N VAL A 10 30.38 -16.02 36.40
CA VAL A 10 29.01 -15.66 36.03
C VAL A 10 28.72 -16.27 34.66
N THR A 11 27.84 -17.26 34.66
CA THR A 11 27.30 -17.89 33.45
C THR A 11 26.38 -16.89 32.75
N LEU A 12 26.72 -16.52 31.52
CA LEU A 12 25.88 -15.73 30.61
C LEU A 12 24.60 -16.52 30.27
N PHE A 13 23.46 -15.97 30.64
CA PHE A 13 22.14 -16.45 30.20
C PHE A 13 21.98 -16.16 28.70
N TRP A 14 21.74 -17.22 27.93
CA TRP A 14 21.23 -17.17 26.56
C TRP A 14 19.82 -16.56 26.50
N PRO A 15 19.41 -15.93 25.38
CA PRO A 15 18.04 -15.42 25.22
C PRO A 15 17.02 -16.58 25.10
N PRO A 16 15.74 -16.36 25.41
CA PRO A 16 14.75 -17.43 25.48
C PRO A 16 14.38 -17.94 24.08
N ARG A 17 14.18 -19.27 23.97
CA ARG A 17 13.65 -19.95 22.78
C ARG A 17 12.14 -19.66 22.62
N ALA A 18 11.68 -19.76 21.37
CA ALA A 18 10.27 -19.72 20.95
C ALA A 18 9.34 -20.41 21.96
N ARG A 19 8.28 -19.72 22.40
CA ARG A 19 7.22 -20.28 23.26
C ARG A 19 6.12 -20.85 22.37
N ASN A 20 5.68 -22.06 22.68
CA ASN A 20 4.45 -22.64 22.10
C ASN A 20 3.32 -22.41 23.11
N GLU A 21 2.21 -21.84 22.67
CA GLU A 21 0.97 -21.79 23.46
C GLU A 21 -0.12 -22.58 22.73
N GLU A 22 -0.88 -23.39 23.47
CA GLU A 22 -2.09 -24.06 22.99
C GLU A 22 -3.31 -23.24 23.43
N ILE A 23 -4.10 -22.75 22.46
CA ILE A 23 -5.39 -22.10 22.73
C ILE A 23 -6.50 -23.03 22.24
N LEU A 24 -7.45 -23.31 23.13
CA LEU A 24 -8.64 -24.12 22.83
C LEU A 24 -9.75 -23.21 22.26
N SER A 25 -9.83 -23.07 20.94
CA SER A 25 -11.00 -22.47 20.27
C SER A 25 -11.86 -23.57 19.64
N GLY A 26 -13.10 -23.74 20.12
CA GLY A 26 -14.20 -24.39 19.38
C GLY A 26 -13.91 -25.74 18.70
N GLY A 27 -13.20 -26.66 19.38
CA GLY A 27 -13.09 -28.08 18.98
C GLY A 27 -11.81 -28.49 18.24
N MET A 28 -10.83 -27.61 18.08
CA MET A 28 -9.52 -27.99 17.50
C MET A 28 -8.40 -27.21 18.20
N ALA A 29 -7.38 -27.89 18.73
CA ALA A 29 -6.22 -27.25 19.33
C ALA A 29 -5.32 -26.69 18.21
N MET A 30 -5.13 -25.36 18.19
CA MET A 30 -4.22 -24.67 17.28
C MET A 30 -2.93 -24.37 18.03
N ARG A 31 -1.80 -24.81 17.48
CA ARG A 31 -0.46 -24.46 17.96
C ARG A 31 0.02 -23.21 17.24
N MET A 32 0.19 -22.14 18.00
CA MET A 32 0.72 -20.88 17.49
C MET A 32 2.24 -20.86 17.60
N ASN A 33 2.91 -20.81 16.45
CA ASN A 33 4.35 -20.62 16.40
C ASN A 33 4.65 -19.12 16.33
N TYR A 34 5.04 -18.54 17.46
CA TYR A 34 5.42 -17.14 17.53
C TYR A 34 6.85 -16.94 17.02
N SER A 35 7.03 -15.96 16.15
CA SER A 35 8.35 -15.44 15.78
C SER A 35 8.59 -14.10 16.49
N ASP A 36 9.69 -13.98 17.24
CA ASP A 36 9.99 -12.79 18.06
C ASP A 36 10.07 -11.48 17.24
N ARG A 37 10.39 -11.59 15.93
CA ARG A 37 10.54 -10.46 15.01
C ARG A 37 9.67 -10.53 13.75
N GLY A 38 8.87 -11.58 13.55
CA GLY A 38 8.20 -11.80 12.27
C GLY A 38 9.12 -12.31 11.16
N PRO A 39 8.58 -12.60 9.96
CA PRO A 39 9.38 -12.90 8.77
C PRO A 39 10.17 -11.65 8.36
N SER A 40 11.49 -11.78 8.30
CA SER A 40 12.36 -10.72 7.80
C SER A 40 12.22 -10.58 6.28
N PRO A 41 12.03 -9.37 5.73
CA PRO A 41 12.08 -9.11 4.30
C PRO A 41 13.52 -9.01 3.79
N LEU A 42 14.51 -9.44 4.56
CA LEU A 42 15.93 -9.34 4.24
C LEU A 42 16.47 -10.73 3.95
N GLU A 43 17.39 -10.84 3.00
CA GLU A 43 18.04 -12.12 2.76
C GLU A 43 18.71 -12.64 4.05
N PRO A 44 18.60 -13.95 4.36
CA PRO A 44 19.27 -14.52 5.53
C PRO A 44 20.78 -14.34 5.43
N GLU A 45 21.42 -13.85 6.51
CA GLU A 45 22.88 -13.74 6.55
C GLU A 45 23.52 -15.14 6.39
N LYS A 46 24.46 -15.26 5.45
CA LYS A 46 25.26 -16.50 5.30
C LYS A 46 26.10 -16.70 6.56
N PRO A 47 26.12 -17.91 7.17
CA PRO A 47 26.99 -18.20 8.30
C PRO A 47 28.46 -17.94 7.94
N GLY A 48 29.13 -17.06 8.68
CA GLY A 48 30.56 -16.75 8.48
C GLY A 48 30.88 -15.53 7.61
N ALA A 49 29.88 -14.77 7.13
CA ALA A 49 30.09 -13.51 6.39
C ALA A 49 30.48 -12.30 7.29
N ALA A 50 31.16 -12.55 8.42
CA ALA A 50 31.70 -11.51 9.28
C ALA A 50 33.10 -11.04 8.81
N GLY A 51 33.31 -10.95 7.49
CA GLY A 51 34.51 -10.39 6.87
C GLY A 51 34.24 -8.96 6.45
N ASP A 52 35.05 -8.02 6.95
CA ASP A 52 35.02 -6.58 6.73
C ASP A 52 33.64 -5.92 6.88
N ARG A 53 33.22 -5.81 8.14
CA ARG A 53 32.02 -5.09 8.55
C ARG A 53 32.13 -3.61 8.18
N ASP A 54 31.54 -3.25 7.04
CA ASP A 54 30.99 -1.92 6.83
C ASP A 54 30.09 -1.60 8.05
N SER A 55 30.41 -0.55 8.80
CA SER A 55 29.80 -0.31 10.11
C SER A 55 28.38 0.31 10.03
N THR A 56 27.73 0.17 8.87
CA THR A 56 26.26 0.23 8.73
C THR A 56 25.76 -0.98 7.96
N PHE A 57 24.61 -1.53 8.37
CA PHE A 57 24.02 -2.65 7.66
C PHE A 57 23.53 -2.26 6.24
N GLY A 58 23.29 -0.99 5.94
CA GLY A 58 23.08 -0.53 4.55
C GLY A 58 21.79 -1.05 3.93
N TRP A 59 20.78 -1.38 4.74
CA TRP A 59 19.59 -2.05 4.25
C TRP A 59 18.51 -1.09 3.76
N TRP A 60 18.24 -0.01 4.48
CA TRP A 60 17.17 0.91 4.09
C TRP A 60 17.31 2.34 4.59
N GLY A 61 16.74 3.25 3.81
CA GLY A 61 16.60 4.66 4.11
C GLY A 61 15.33 5.23 3.48
N ALA A 62 14.92 6.42 3.91
CA ALA A 62 13.73 7.05 3.35
C ALA A 62 13.85 8.57 3.22
N PHE A 63 13.06 9.10 2.30
CA PHE A 63 12.78 10.52 2.12
C PHE A 63 11.27 10.74 2.24
N SER A 64 10.87 11.78 2.96
CA SER A 64 9.45 12.17 3.04
C SER A 64 9.32 13.68 3.02
N ILE A 65 8.71 14.23 1.98
CA ILE A 65 8.60 15.68 1.82
C ILE A 65 7.13 16.06 1.92
N GLN A 66 6.79 16.85 2.94
CA GLN A 66 5.50 17.53 3.06
C GLN A 66 5.64 18.98 2.61
N LYS A 67 6.80 19.57 2.92
CA LYS A 67 7.11 20.98 2.66
C LYS A 67 8.08 21.07 1.51
N PHE A 68 7.63 21.69 0.43
CA PHE A 68 8.39 21.83 -0.81
C PHE A 68 8.83 23.28 -1.00
N VAL A 69 9.97 23.48 -1.67
CA VAL A 69 10.45 24.83 -2.00
C VAL A 69 9.50 25.55 -2.96
N ASN A 70 9.01 24.82 -3.97
CA ASN A 70 8.39 25.38 -5.16
C ASN A 70 7.03 24.72 -5.49
N GLN A 71 6.53 23.81 -4.64
CA GLN A 71 5.25 23.10 -4.84
C GLN A 71 4.31 23.23 -3.64
N ALA A 72 3.04 22.87 -3.85
CA ALA A 72 2.05 22.81 -2.79
C ALA A 72 2.39 21.73 -1.75
N THR A 73 2.06 21.97 -0.49
CA THR A 73 2.28 21.05 0.63
C THR A 73 1.49 19.74 0.49
N LEU A 74 2.10 18.62 0.87
CA LEU A 74 1.45 17.32 1.09
C LEU A 74 1.33 17.03 2.59
N TYR A 75 0.39 16.18 3.03
CA TYR A 75 0.11 16.00 4.47
C TYR A 75 0.34 14.59 4.98
N HIS A 76 0.46 13.62 4.08
CA HIS A 76 0.60 12.24 4.53
C HIS A 76 1.94 11.61 4.18
N THR A 77 2.87 12.33 3.55
CA THR A 77 4.15 11.72 3.13
C THR A 77 5.02 11.27 4.31
N HIS A 78 4.99 11.96 5.45
CA HIS A 78 5.65 11.49 6.67
C HIS A 78 4.98 10.25 7.25
N GLU A 79 3.65 10.20 7.28
CA GLU A 79 2.88 9.06 7.77
C GLU A 79 3.12 7.82 6.89
N ASP A 80 3.14 8.03 5.58
CA ASP A 80 3.42 7.04 4.55
C ASP A 80 4.81 6.41 4.72
N ALA A 81 5.85 7.25 4.75
CA ALA A 81 7.22 6.79 4.98
C ALA A 81 7.38 6.13 6.37
N THR A 82 6.69 6.64 7.39
CA THR A 82 6.67 6.01 8.73
C THR A 82 6.07 4.62 8.68
N GLY A 83 4.96 4.43 7.97
CA GLY A 83 4.34 3.14 7.75
C GLY A 83 5.29 2.13 7.10
N TRP A 84 6.11 2.58 6.15
CA TRP A 84 7.14 1.75 5.52
C TRP A 84 8.31 1.44 6.47
N LEU A 85 8.85 2.45 7.16
CA LEU A 85 10.02 2.31 8.04
C LEU A 85 9.72 1.48 9.30
N ALA A 86 8.54 1.63 9.89
CA ALA A 86 8.16 1.00 11.16
C ALA A 86 8.22 -0.53 11.10
N TYR A 87 8.00 -1.11 9.91
CA TYR A 87 8.15 -2.55 9.73
C TYR A 87 9.62 -2.97 9.79
N LEU A 88 10.47 -2.32 8.99
CA LEU A 88 11.88 -2.67 8.85
C LEU A 88 12.69 -2.41 10.13
N GLN A 89 12.34 -1.38 10.90
CA GLN A 89 12.95 -1.04 12.19
C GLN A 89 12.88 -2.15 13.25
N GLN A 90 12.07 -3.20 13.04
CA GLN A 90 12.03 -4.36 13.92
C GLN A 90 13.27 -5.27 13.75
N PHE A 91 14.00 -5.15 12.64
CA PHE A 91 15.13 -6.02 12.30
C PHE A 91 16.49 -5.33 12.47
N TYR A 92 16.64 -4.12 11.95
CA TYR A 92 17.86 -3.30 12.06
C TYR A 92 17.51 -1.82 12.30
N ASP A 93 18.50 -1.01 12.68
CA ASP A 93 18.35 0.44 12.67
C ASP A 93 18.33 0.95 11.21
N ARG A 94 17.58 2.03 10.97
CA ARG A 94 17.59 2.70 9.66
C ARG A 94 18.94 3.36 9.39
N ASN A 95 19.35 3.43 8.12
CA ASN A 95 20.53 4.20 7.73
C ASN A 95 20.25 5.71 7.84
N PHE A 96 19.15 6.17 7.24
CA PHE A 96 18.74 7.57 7.29
C PHE A 96 17.22 7.72 7.17
N TRP A 97 16.74 8.89 7.58
CA TRP A 97 15.43 9.41 7.18
C TRP A 97 15.54 10.92 7.07
N PHE A 98 15.38 11.45 5.86
CA PHE A 98 15.36 12.89 5.63
C PHE A 98 13.94 13.36 5.35
N ALA A 99 13.51 14.36 6.13
CA ALA A 99 12.20 14.98 5.99
C ALA A 99 12.34 16.43 5.52
N ASP A 100 11.40 16.87 4.68
CA ASP A 100 11.28 18.26 4.22
C ASP A 100 12.62 18.83 3.74
N GLY A 101 13.10 19.92 4.32
CA GLY A 101 14.36 20.59 3.96
C GLY A 101 15.62 19.73 4.11
N GLY A 102 15.54 18.58 4.77
CA GLY A 102 16.60 17.58 4.78
C GLY A 102 16.70 16.77 3.48
N ALA A 103 15.62 16.68 2.69
CA ALA A 103 15.61 16.05 1.39
C ALA A 103 16.00 17.09 0.33
N GLN A 104 17.15 16.89 -0.30
CA GLN A 104 17.79 17.83 -1.22
C GLN A 104 18.45 17.07 -2.37
N VAL A 105 18.74 17.77 -3.47
CA VAL A 105 19.18 17.19 -4.75
C VAL A 105 20.41 16.29 -4.61
N TRP A 106 21.35 16.65 -3.72
CA TRP A 106 22.55 15.86 -3.47
C TRP A 106 22.27 14.41 -3.10
N ALA A 107 21.14 14.10 -2.47
CA ALA A 107 20.81 12.76 -2.00
C ALA A 107 20.33 11.81 -3.12
N TYR A 108 20.29 12.30 -4.36
CA TYR A 108 19.76 11.60 -5.54
C TYR A 108 20.78 11.54 -6.69
N GLU A 109 21.94 12.21 -6.58
CA GLU A 109 22.91 12.35 -7.65
C GLU A 109 24.29 11.88 -7.19
N GLU A 110 25.00 11.19 -8.10
CA GLU A 110 26.19 10.35 -7.86
C GLU A 110 27.27 10.99 -6.97
N THR A 111 27.46 12.31 -7.01
CA THR A 111 28.54 12.95 -6.24
C THR A 111 28.37 12.78 -4.73
N TYR A 112 27.13 12.73 -4.23
CA TYR A 112 26.84 12.64 -2.79
C TYR A 112 25.86 11.51 -2.44
N ASP A 113 25.33 10.84 -3.46
CA ASP A 113 24.55 9.62 -3.31
C ASP A 113 25.49 8.41 -3.20
N ASN A 114 26.09 8.24 -2.01
CA ASN A 114 27.11 7.21 -1.82
C ASN A 114 27.03 6.46 -0.48
N TRP A 115 27.51 5.22 -0.49
CA TRP A 115 27.49 4.31 0.64
C TRP A 115 28.45 4.69 1.77
N GLN A 116 29.51 5.45 1.47
CA GLN A 116 30.54 5.84 2.44
C GLN A 116 29.99 6.83 3.45
N ASP A 117 29.19 7.78 2.95
CA ASP A 117 28.54 8.81 3.75
C ASP A 117 27.25 8.31 4.44
N ARG A 118 26.76 7.12 4.05
CA ARG A 118 25.59 6.41 4.63
C ARG A 118 24.25 7.09 4.39
N TYR A 119 24.19 8.03 3.47
CA TYR A 119 23.00 8.75 3.06
C TYR A 119 22.91 8.87 1.53
N GLY A 120 21.70 9.02 1.02
CA GLY A 120 21.44 9.00 -0.42
C GLY A 120 20.66 7.76 -0.87
N MET A 121 20.04 7.81 -2.04
CA MET A 121 19.28 6.69 -2.60
C MET A 121 20.10 5.41 -2.78
N ASP A 122 21.32 5.49 -3.27
CA ASP A 122 22.26 4.39 -3.52
C ASP A 122 23.11 4.00 -2.29
N ALA A 123 22.93 4.67 -1.15
CA ALA A 123 23.60 4.30 0.10
C ALA A 123 22.98 3.08 0.81
N VAL A 124 21.84 2.57 0.32
CA VAL A 124 21.02 1.54 0.96
C VAL A 124 20.46 0.55 -0.05
N CYS A 125 20.20 -0.69 0.37
CA CYS A 125 19.62 -1.74 -0.47
C CYS A 125 18.18 -1.41 -0.93
N ALA A 126 17.37 -0.86 -0.04
CA ALA A 126 16.00 -0.44 -0.33
C ALA A 126 15.77 1.01 0.08
N VAL A 127 15.31 1.85 -0.85
CA VAL A 127 15.00 3.26 -0.57
C VAL A 127 13.53 3.55 -0.79
N TYR A 128 12.95 4.34 0.11
CA TYR A 128 11.55 4.79 0.02
C TYR A 128 11.47 6.31 -0.09
N HIS A 129 10.81 6.81 -1.12
CA HIS A 129 10.55 8.24 -1.29
C HIS A 129 9.04 8.49 -1.30
N SER A 130 8.57 9.39 -0.42
CA SER A 130 7.18 9.86 -0.40
C SER A 130 7.14 11.38 -0.59
N GLY A 131 6.45 11.83 -1.63
CA GLY A 131 6.54 13.22 -2.10
C GLY A 131 5.72 13.49 -3.36
N HIS A 132 5.93 14.67 -3.93
CA HIS A 132 5.45 14.97 -5.28
C HIS A 132 6.27 14.23 -6.32
N GLY A 133 5.63 13.92 -7.44
CA GLY A 133 6.28 13.34 -8.61
C GLY A 133 5.56 13.79 -9.87
N GLY A 134 6.27 13.78 -10.98
CA GLY A 134 5.71 14.08 -12.29
C GLY A 134 6.65 13.61 -13.39
N MET A 135 6.09 13.21 -14.53
CA MET A 135 6.87 12.86 -15.71
C MET A 135 6.49 13.74 -16.89
N ASP A 136 7.50 14.31 -17.54
CA ASP A 136 7.29 15.13 -18.73
C ASP A 136 7.01 14.28 -19.99
N GLY A 137 6.69 14.93 -21.10
CA GLY A 137 6.44 14.26 -22.38
C GLY A 137 7.67 13.56 -22.99
N ASN A 138 8.87 13.83 -22.49
CA ASN A 138 10.11 13.17 -22.92
C ASN A 138 10.37 11.87 -22.14
N GLY A 139 9.64 11.63 -21.06
CA GLY A 139 9.87 10.49 -20.16
C GLY A 139 10.91 10.79 -19.08
N VAL A 140 11.15 12.06 -18.77
CA VAL A 140 12.00 12.47 -17.64
C VAL A 140 11.12 12.63 -16.41
N PHE A 141 11.50 11.97 -15.31
CA PHE A 141 10.82 12.05 -14.03
C PHE A 141 11.43 13.16 -13.16
N PHE A 142 10.56 13.88 -12.45
CA PHE A 142 10.89 15.00 -11.57
C PHE A 142 10.28 14.76 -10.19
N ALA A 143 11.10 14.90 -9.16
CA ALA A 143 10.67 14.85 -7.76
C ALA A 143 11.07 16.18 -7.07
N PRO A 144 10.10 17.09 -6.84
CA PRO A 144 10.32 18.31 -6.08
C PRO A 144 10.76 18.01 -4.64
N LEU A 145 11.64 18.85 -4.09
CA LEU A 145 12.26 18.60 -2.80
C LEU A 145 12.01 19.74 -1.80
N GLY A 146 12.42 19.53 -0.55
CA GLY A 146 12.12 20.44 0.54
C GLY A 146 13.12 21.57 0.75
N ALA A 147 14.27 21.56 0.06
CA ALA A 147 15.22 22.67 0.08
C ALA A 147 15.98 22.80 -1.25
N VAL A 148 16.45 24.02 -1.53
CA VAL A 148 17.35 24.29 -2.65
C VAL A 148 18.75 23.83 -2.27
N TRP A 149 19.37 23.06 -3.16
CA TRP A 149 20.79 22.74 -3.11
C TRP A 149 21.38 23.04 -4.48
N ASP A 150 22.62 23.56 -4.54
CA ASP A 150 23.32 24.00 -5.77
C ASP A 150 22.50 24.86 -6.77
N GLY A 151 21.45 25.54 -6.30
CA GLY A 151 20.55 26.35 -7.12
C GLY A 151 19.37 25.58 -7.72
N ARG A 152 19.22 24.29 -7.41
CA ARG A 152 18.15 23.40 -7.87
C ARG A 152 17.27 22.94 -6.71
N SER A 153 16.00 22.66 -7.00
CA SER A 153 14.99 22.23 -6.01
C SER A 153 14.33 20.89 -6.33
N ASP A 154 14.67 20.28 -7.47
CA ASP A 154 14.02 19.06 -7.95
C ASP A 154 15.10 18.02 -8.26
N ALA A 155 14.89 16.78 -7.80
CA ALA A 155 15.64 15.63 -8.28
C ALA A 155 15.09 15.20 -9.65
N ILE A 156 15.97 14.85 -10.58
CA ILE A 156 15.61 14.58 -11.98
C ILE A 156 16.22 13.25 -12.40
N SER A 157 15.41 12.35 -12.97
CA SER A 157 15.84 10.98 -13.26
C SER A 157 17.11 10.92 -14.11
N ASN A 158 17.24 11.76 -15.14
CA ASN A 158 18.40 11.78 -16.04
C ASN A 158 19.74 12.22 -15.41
N ARG A 159 19.75 12.57 -14.12
CA ARG A 159 20.96 12.90 -13.34
C ARG A 159 21.23 11.89 -12.22
N MET A 160 20.36 10.90 -12.08
CA MET A 160 20.49 9.83 -11.10
C MET A 160 21.37 8.70 -11.67
N ALA A 161 22.06 8.03 -10.77
CA ALA A 161 22.81 6.81 -11.01
C ALA A 161 22.40 5.84 -9.88
N LEU A 162 21.57 4.86 -10.19
CA LEU A 162 20.93 3.99 -9.20
C LEU A 162 21.42 2.56 -9.37
N GLY A 163 22.04 2.03 -8.32
CA GLY A 163 22.46 0.64 -8.24
C GLY A 163 23.87 0.41 -8.77
N ASN A 164 24.69 1.47 -8.82
CA ASN A 164 26.13 1.33 -8.95
C ASN A 164 26.81 1.07 -7.59
N GLU A 165 26.10 1.27 -6.48
CA GLU A 165 26.62 1.03 -5.13
C GLU A 165 25.84 0.01 -4.29
N LYS A 166 24.64 0.32 -3.78
CA LYS A 166 23.88 -0.60 -2.91
C LYS A 166 22.42 -0.77 -3.29
N VAL A 167 21.78 0.20 -3.94
CA VAL A 167 20.33 0.18 -4.15
C VAL A 167 19.92 -0.87 -5.16
N ASN A 168 18.97 -1.69 -4.72
CA ASN A 168 18.37 -2.76 -5.49
C ASN A 168 16.85 -2.62 -5.56
N TYR A 169 16.23 -1.90 -4.61
CA TYR A 169 14.79 -1.71 -4.53
C TYR A 169 14.45 -0.23 -4.35
N VAL A 170 13.80 0.36 -5.34
CA VAL A 170 13.49 1.79 -5.37
C VAL A 170 11.98 1.99 -5.29
N PHE A 171 11.48 2.58 -4.21
CA PHE A 171 10.05 2.84 -4.03
C PHE A 171 9.76 4.33 -4.17
N TRP A 172 9.03 4.70 -5.22
CA TRP A 172 8.51 6.04 -5.45
C TRP A 172 7.03 6.11 -5.13
N SER A 173 6.71 6.50 -3.90
CA SER A 173 5.35 6.85 -3.47
C SER A 173 4.99 8.26 -3.93
N THR A 174 4.98 8.45 -5.25
CA THR A 174 4.79 9.73 -5.93
C THR A 174 4.00 9.53 -7.23
N CYS A 175 3.33 10.58 -7.69
CA CYS A 175 2.59 10.56 -8.95
C CYS A 175 3.52 10.31 -10.15
N ASP A 176 3.02 9.61 -11.17
CA ASP A 176 3.66 9.46 -12.49
C ASP A 176 5.14 8.97 -12.45
N SER A 177 5.55 8.29 -11.38
CA SER A 177 6.94 7.85 -11.19
C SER A 177 7.35 6.68 -12.07
N LEU A 178 6.38 5.90 -12.55
CA LEU A 178 6.66 4.70 -13.31
C LEU A 178 5.59 4.51 -14.38
N LYS A 179 5.65 5.37 -15.40
CA LYS A 179 4.73 5.34 -16.52
C LYS A 179 5.02 4.23 -17.53
N VAL A 180 3.96 3.61 -18.02
CA VAL A 180 3.88 2.41 -18.85
C VAL A 180 2.86 2.54 -20.00
N THR A 181 2.05 3.60 -20.03
CA THR A 181 1.11 3.88 -21.13
C THR A 181 1.38 5.23 -21.82
N GLY A 182 0.59 5.57 -22.85
CA GLY A 182 0.74 6.86 -23.54
C GLY A 182 2.08 7.06 -24.27
N GLY A 183 2.73 5.98 -24.68
CA GLY A 183 4.08 6.02 -25.27
C GLY A 183 5.22 6.13 -24.24
N HIS A 184 4.91 6.01 -22.95
CA HIS A 184 5.90 5.83 -21.89
C HIS A 184 6.15 4.35 -21.59
N SER A 185 7.33 4.08 -21.04
CA SER A 185 7.70 2.78 -20.50
C SER A 185 8.76 2.97 -19.41
N PRO A 186 8.95 1.97 -18.53
CA PRO A 186 10.04 1.99 -17.56
C PRO A 186 11.41 2.12 -18.23
N ILE A 187 11.59 1.51 -19.40
CA ILE A 187 12.82 1.63 -20.21
C ILE A 187 13.09 3.10 -20.54
N ARG A 188 12.08 3.82 -21.05
CA ARG A 188 12.23 5.22 -21.49
C ARG A 188 12.68 6.16 -20.37
N THR A 189 12.27 5.88 -19.13
CA THR A 189 12.52 6.75 -17.96
C THR A 189 13.73 6.31 -17.16
N TRP A 190 13.87 5.00 -16.96
CA TRP A 190 14.74 4.41 -15.93
C TRP A 190 15.89 3.57 -16.51
N ALA A 191 15.93 3.27 -17.81
CA ALA A 191 17.06 2.52 -18.39
C ALA A 191 18.39 3.27 -18.34
N GLY A 192 18.38 4.59 -18.47
CA GLY A 192 19.59 5.41 -18.30
C GLY A 192 20.05 5.46 -16.84
N PRO A 193 19.16 5.81 -15.90
CA PRO A 193 19.50 5.88 -14.47
C PRO A 193 19.81 4.54 -13.81
N ASN A 194 19.33 3.42 -14.36
CA ASN A 194 19.61 2.10 -13.80
C ASN A 194 21.03 1.63 -14.17
N ILE A 195 21.83 1.39 -13.13
CA ILE A 195 23.17 0.82 -13.25
C ILE A 195 23.26 -0.58 -12.60
N GLY A 196 22.24 -0.98 -11.83
CA GLY A 196 22.20 -2.31 -11.24
C GLY A 196 21.06 -2.59 -10.27
N PHE A 197 20.04 -1.73 -10.18
CA PHE A 197 18.89 -2.01 -9.31
C PHE A 197 18.08 -3.20 -9.85
N ARG A 198 17.36 -3.90 -8.97
CA ARG A 198 16.56 -5.08 -9.31
C ARG A 198 15.12 -4.74 -9.63
N MET A 199 14.50 -3.87 -8.82
CA MET A 199 13.09 -3.52 -8.92
C MET A 199 12.83 -2.05 -8.59
N ILE A 200 11.86 -1.47 -9.30
CA ILE A 200 11.34 -0.11 -9.06
C ILE A 200 9.82 -0.16 -8.96
N PHE A 201 9.27 0.58 -7.99
CA PHE A 201 7.86 0.61 -7.64
C PHE A 201 7.36 2.05 -7.74
N GLY A 202 6.20 2.25 -8.36
CA GLY A 202 5.66 3.58 -8.59
C GLY A 202 4.23 3.58 -9.09
N PHE A 203 3.89 4.65 -9.82
CA PHE A 203 2.55 4.85 -10.39
C PHE A 203 2.63 5.26 -11.86
N GLU A 204 1.70 4.72 -12.65
CA GLU A 204 1.38 5.17 -14.01
C GLU A 204 0.56 6.47 -14.00
N THR A 205 -0.14 6.75 -12.92
CA THR A 205 -1.03 7.91 -12.78
C THR A 205 -0.68 8.75 -11.56
N THR A 206 -1.50 9.78 -11.32
CA THR A 206 -1.59 10.45 -10.02
C THR A 206 -1.92 9.46 -8.91
N SER A 207 -1.13 9.46 -7.84
CA SER A 207 -1.44 8.81 -6.57
C SER A 207 -2.13 9.81 -5.65
N ILE A 208 -3.06 9.35 -4.81
CA ILE A 208 -3.73 10.23 -3.85
C ILE A 208 -2.82 10.48 -2.64
N ASP A 209 -2.93 11.65 -1.99
CA ASP A 209 -2.17 11.95 -0.78
C ASP A 209 -2.74 11.16 0.41
N SER A 210 -2.09 10.04 0.73
CA SER A 210 -2.53 9.05 1.71
C SER A 210 -1.34 8.54 2.52
N GLY A 211 -1.53 8.35 3.82
CA GLY A 211 -0.49 7.88 4.75
C GLY A 211 -0.32 6.37 4.77
N ASP A 212 -1.10 5.65 3.97
CA ASP A 212 -1.27 4.21 4.10
C ASP A 212 -0.40 3.38 3.13
N TYR A 213 0.29 3.95 2.13
CA TYR A 213 0.96 3.12 1.10
C TYR A 213 2.04 2.23 1.71
N GLY A 214 2.97 2.81 2.47
CA GLY A 214 4.06 2.09 3.12
C GLY A 214 3.58 1.01 4.09
N LYS A 215 2.59 1.33 4.94
CA LYS A 215 2.00 0.38 5.89
C LYS A 215 1.27 -0.75 5.18
N LYS A 216 0.38 -0.43 4.22
CA LYS A 216 -0.39 -1.43 3.48
C LYS A 216 0.50 -2.33 2.63
N PHE A 217 1.58 -1.81 2.06
CA PHE A 217 2.58 -2.62 1.36
C PHE A 217 3.09 -3.76 2.25
N TRP A 218 3.49 -3.45 3.49
CA TRP A 218 3.93 -4.46 4.45
C TRP A 218 2.80 -5.37 4.92
N GLU A 219 1.57 -4.89 5.08
CA GLU A 219 0.41 -5.76 5.34
C GLU A 219 0.22 -6.80 4.23
N LYS A 220 0.31 -6.40 2.95
CA LYS A 220 0.19 -7.32 1.82
C LYS A 220 1.37 -8.28 1.71
N TRP A 221 2.60 -7.79 1.88
CA TRP A 221 3.79 -8.64 1.84
C TRP A 221 3.76 -9.73 2.92
N ARG A 222 3.33 -9.37 4.14
CA ARG A 222 3.16 -10.32 5.26
C ARG A 222 2.03 -11.31 5.06
N ALA A 223 1.02 -10.94 4.27
CA ALA A 223 -0.02 -11.86 3.83
C ALA A 223 0.49 -12.96 2.87
N GLY A 224 1.78 -12.97 2.55
CA GLY A 224 2.45 -13.97 1.69
C GLY A 224 2.69 -13.50 0.27
N GLN A 225 2.40 -12.24 -0.05
CA GLN A 225 2.49 -11.70 -1.41
C GLN A 225 3.93 -11.38 -1.82
N THR A 226 4.20 -11.42 -3.13
CA THR A 226 5.44 -10.89 -3.74
C THR A 226 5.53 -9.37 -3.53
N TYR A 227 6.70 -8.76 -3.71
CA TYR A 227 6.79 -7.30 -3.69
C TYR A 227 5.93 -6.64 -4.78
N CYS A 228 5.85 -7.27 -5.97
CA CYS A 228 5.00 -6.79 -7.05
C CYS A 228 3.54 -6.78 -6.64
N ASP A 229 3.00 -7.91 -6.20
CA ASP A 229 1.59 -8.03 -5.79
C ASP A 229 1.29 -7.16 -4.56
N ALA A 230 2.23 -7.08 -3.62
CA ALA A 230 2.07 -6.27 -2.42
C ALA A 230 1.92 -4.79 -2.73
N TRP A 231 2.75 -4.23 -3.62
CA TRP A 231 2.66 -2.84 -4.04
C TRP A 231 1.36 -2.55 -4.80
N LEU A 232 1.04 -3.39 -5.78
CA LEU A 232 -0.16 -3.23 -6.61
C LEU A 232 -1.43 -3.32 -5.76
N ASN A 233 -1.57 -4.35 -4.92
CA ASN A 233 -2.76 -4.55 -4.07
C ASN A 233 -2.87 -3.50 -2.96
N ALA A 234 -1.76 -3.10 -2.32
CA ALA A 234 -1.77 -2.08 -1.27
C ALA A 234 -2.25 -0.73 -1.80
N SER A 235 -1.68 -0.34 -2.94
CA SER A 235 -2.04 0.90 -3.62
C SER A 235 -3.49 0.87 -4.11
N TRP A 236 -3.93 -0.23 -4.71
CA TRP A 236 -5.32 -0.34 -5.15
C TRP A 236 -6.30 -0.25 -3.98
N ASP A 237 -5.98 -0.81 -2.82
CA ASP A 237 -6.82 -0.70 -1.63
C ASP A 237 -6.98 0.71 -1.06
N ILE A 238 -6.19 1.67 -1.53
CA ILE A 238 -6.27 3.09 -1.15
C ILE A 238 -7.20 3.83 -2.11
N TYR A 239 -7.03 3.63 -3.42
CA TYR A 239 -7.88 4.21 -4.45
C TYR A 239 -7.84 3.37 -5.72
N HIS A 240 -8.99 3.15 -6.37
CA HIS A 240 -9.10 2.37 -7.61
C HIS A 240 -8.95 3.21 -8.88
N GLY A 241 -8.91 4.54 -8.78
CA GLY A 241 -8.69 5.43 -9.93
C GLY A 241 -7.22 5.73 -10.21
N GLN A 242 -6.31 5.17 -9.41
CA GLN A 242 -4.86 5.22 -9.67
C GLN A 242 -4.39 3.88 -10.23
N ALA A 243 -3.37 3.90 -11.07
CA ALA A 243 -2.73 2.71 -11.61
C ALA A 243 -1.33 2.55 -11.00
N PRO A 244 -1.18 1.74 -9.92
CA PRO A 244 0.15 1.38 -9.43
C PRO A 244 0.87 0.53 -10.47
N SER A 245 2.19 0.66 -10.52
CA SER A 245 3.06 -0.07 -11.44
C SER A 245 4.34 -0.52 -10.75
N VAL A 246 4.91 -1.61 -11.27
CA VAL A 246 6.18 -2.19 -10.79
C VAL A 246 6.97 -2.66 -11.99
N ALA A 247 8.27 -2.38 -12.02
CA ALA A 247 9.19 -2.91 -13.00
C ALA A 247 10.32 -3.67 -12.31
N ALA A 248 10.75 -4.77 -12.92
CA ALA A 248 11.91 -5.53 -12.54
C ALA A 248 12.84 -5.70 -13.74
N VAL A 249 14.11 -5.94 -13.46
CA VAL A 249 15.12 -6.13 -14.50
C VAL A 249 15.85 -7.46 -14.37
N GLY A 250 16.54 -7.85 -15.43
CA GLY A 250 17.39 -9.03 -15.43
C GLY A 250 18.12 -9.19 -16.75
N THR A 251 18.96 -10.23 -16.81
CA THR A 251 19.74 -10.56 -18.01
C THR A 251 18.83 -10.95 -19.19
N THR A 252 17.69 -11.57 -18.87
CA THR A 252 16.71 -12.07 -19.85
C THR A 252 15.29 -11.70 -19.45
N GLN A 253 14.37 -11.76 -20.41
CA GLN A 253 12.93 -11.62 -20.15
C GLN A 253 12.45 -12.55 -19.04
N ALA A 254 12.84 -13.81 -19.09
CA ALA A 254 12.43 -14.82 -18.11
C ALA A 254 12.91 -14.45 -16.70
N GLU A 255 14.14 -13.94 -16.57
CA GLU A 255 14.70 -13.52 -15.29
C GLU A 255 13.95 -12.31 -14.71
N ALA A 256 13.71 -11.27 -15.52
CA ALA A 256 12.96 -10.09 -15.11
C ALA A 256 11.51 -10.43 -14.71
N VAL A 257 10.82 -11.28 -15.47
CA VAL A 257 9.47 -11.76 -15.14
C VAL A 257 9.47 -12.62 -13.88
N ASN A 258 10.46 -13.49 -13.71
CA ASN A 258 10.59 -14.33 -12.51
C ASN A 258 10.70 -13.47 -11.24
N ARG A 259 11.41 -12.34 -11.29
CA ARG A 259 11.50 -11.43 -10.13
C ARG A 259 10.14 -10.89 -9.72
N LEU A 260 9.35 -10.41 -10.67
CA LEU A 260 7.96 -9.97 -10.41
C LEU A 260 7.10 -11.08 -9.80
N ASN A 261 7.38 -12.34 -10.13
CA ASN A 261 6.63 -13.51 -9.65
C ASN A 261 7.09 -14.07 -8.30
N THR A 262 8.31 -13.76 -7.85
CA THR A 262 8.93 -14.53 -6.75
C THR A 262 9.63 -13.70 -5.69
N GLU A 263 10.08 -12.47 -5.99
CA GLU A 263 10.87 -11.72 -5.02
C GLU A 263 10.01 -11.25 -3.84
N ARG A 264 10.47 -11.65 -2.65
CA ARG A 264 9.92 -11.29 -1.34
C ARG A 264 10.98 -10.88 -0.34
N ASN A 265 12.26 -10.97 -0.70
CA ASN A 265 13.37 -10.55 0.14
C ASN A 265 14.19 -9.51 -0.60
N PHE A 266 14.75 -8.55 0.14
CA PHE A 266 15.75 -7.64 -0.35
C PHE A 266 17.07 -8.40 -0.50
N TYR A 267 17.55 -8.49 -1.73
CA TYR A 267 18.86 -9.03 -2.10
C TYR A 267 19.86 -7.89 -2.31
N ARG A 268 21.08 -8.06 -1.80
CA ARG A 268 22.18 -7.09 -2.01
C ARG A 268 22.83 -7.19 -3.38
N ASP A 269 22.74 -8.36 -4.00
CA ASP A 269 23.38 -8.59 -5.30
C ASP A 269 22.67 -7.78 -6.39
N HIS A 270 23.44 -6.92 -7.06
CA HIS A 270 23.02 -6.26 -8.30
C HIS A 270 22.75 -7.26 -9.41
N VAL A 271 22.01 -6.80 -10.42
CA VAL A 271 21.63 -7.64 -11.56
C VAL A 271 21.91 -6.92 -12.87
N PRO A 272 22.23 -7.65 -13.95
CA PRO A 272 22.23 -7.06 -15.28
C PRO A 272 20.85 -6.50 -15.60
N ASP A 273 20.80 -5.33 -16.23
CA ASP A 273 19.56 -4.64 -16.56
C ASP A 273 19.26 -4.66 -18.06
N THR A 274 19.73 -5.69 -18.77
CA THR A 274 19.56 -5.83 -20.22
C THR A 274 18.09 -6.01 -20.63
N TRP A 275 17.25 -6.50 -19.72
CA TRP A 275 15.82 -6.70 -19.95
C TRP A 275 14.98 -6.13 -18.81
N TYR A 276 13.86 -5.52 -19.17
CA TYR A 276 12.84 -4.99 -18.26
C TYR A 276 11.54 -5.78 -18.43
N ALA A 277 10.89 -6.11 -17.32
CA ALA A 277 9.51 -6.56 -17.28
C ALA A 277 8.73 -5.68 -16.31
N TRP A 278 7.50 -5.32 -16.64
CA TRP A 278 6.69 -4.48 -15.77
C TRP A 278 5.23 -4.89 -15.76
N ARG A 279 4.59 -4.61 -14.62
CA ARG A 279 3.19 -4.87 -14.35
C ARG A 279 2.50 -3.63 -13.83
N TRP A 280 1.22 -3.50 -14.13
CA TRP A 280 0.38 -2.43 -13.61
C TRP A 280 -1.06 -2.89 -13.51
N TYR A 281 -1.86 -2.19 -12.71
CA TYR A 281 -3.31 -2.35 -12.73
C TYR A 281 -3.96 -1.42 -13.73
N TYR A 282 -4.94 -1.95 -14.44
CA TYR A 282 -5.74 -1.20 -15.40
C TYR A 282 -7.23 -1.40 -15.10
N ALA A 283 -7.91 -0.31 -14.69
CA ALA A 283 -9.34 -0.33 -14.48
C ALA A 283 -10.07 -0.52 -15.81
N ARG A 284 -11.06 -1.41 -15.85
CA ARG A 284 -12.01 -1.46 -16.96
C ARG A 284 -13.11 -0.41 -16.76
N GLU A 285 -13.94 -0.25 -17.78
CA GLU A 285 -15.15 0.56 -17.69
C GLU A 285 -16.00 0.12 -16.48
N GLY A 286 -16.59 1.10 -15.80
CA GLY A 286 -17.39 0.88 -14.60
C GLY A 286 -18.56 -0.06 -14.86
N VAL A 287 -18.78 -1.01 -13.94
CA VAL A 287 -19.85 -2.02 -14.05
C VAL A 287 -21.05 -1.70 -13.15
N ARG A 288 -20.91 -0.72 -12.25
CA ARG A 288 -21.95 -0.26 -11.33
C ARG A 288 -22.06 1.25 -11.38
N GLU A 289 -23.29 1.74 -11.40
CA GLU A 289 -23.59 3.15 -11.18
C GLU A 289 -23.42 3.53 -9.70
N PRO A 290 -22.61 4.55 -9.37
CA PRO A 290 -22.48 5.03 -8.00
C PRO A 290 -23.82 5.52 -7.43
N LEU A 291 -24.11 5.14 -6.19
CA LEU A 291 -25.27 5.67 -5.50
C LEU A 291 -25.00 7.13 -5.12
N THR A 292 -25.91 8.05 -5.45
CA THR A 292 -25.73 9.49 -5.20
C THR A 292 -26.64 10.04 -4.10
N GLN A 293 -27.58 9.24 -3.63
CA GLN A 293 -28.51 9.54 -2.54
C GLN A 293 -28.86 8.26 -1.77
N LEU A 294 -29.10 8.37 -0.46
CA LEU A 294 -29.59 7.23 0.31
C LEU A 294 -31.05 6.91 -0.04
N PRO A 295 -31.42 5.62 -0.15
CA PRO A 295 -32.79 5.21 -0.48
C PRO A 295 -33.80 5.45 0.67
N GLY A 296 -33.33 5.82 1.87
CA GLY A 296 -34.16 6.06 3.05
C GLY A 296 -33.31 6.44 4.27
N PRO A 297 -33.93 6.59 5.45
CA PRO A 297 -33.22 6.84 6.70
C PRO A 297 -32.41 5.60 7.09
N GLN A 298 -31.11 5.65 6.84
CA GLN A 298 -30.17 4.58 7.20
C GLN A 298 -29.73 4.68 8.67
N GLN A 299 -29.39 3.54 9.25
CA GLN A 299 -28.89 3.42 10.63
C GLN A 299 -27.40 3.08 10.63
N ILE A 300 -26.74 3.21 11.76
CA ILE A 300 -25.37 2.73 11.92
C ILE A 300 -25.44 1.21 12.10
N VAL A 301 -24.70 0.46 11.28
CA VAL A 301 -24.61 -1.00 11.36
C VAL A 301 -23.48 -1.38 12.29
N GLN A 302 -23.78 -2.23 13.28
CA GLN A 302 -22.78 -2.83 14.16
C GLN A 302 -22.21 -4.07 13.48
N LEU A 303 -20.88 -4.18 13.43
CA LEU A 303 -20.15 -5.25 12.77
C LEU A 303 -19.49 -6.17 13.81
N ALA A 304 -19.54 -7.47 13.56
CA ALA A 304 -18.92 -8.48 14.42
C ALA A 304 -17.41 -8.19 14.59
N PRO A 305 -16.87 -8.22 15.82
CA PRO A 305 -15.43 -8.06 16.03
C PRO A 305 -14.65 -9.14 15.28
N ARG A 306 -13.41 -8.82 14.91
CA ARG A 306 -12.53 -9.74 14.19
C ARG A 306 -11.89 -10.72 15.18
N ASP A 307 -11.88 -11.99 14.81
CA ASP A 307 -11.07 -13.03 15.46
C ASP A 307 -10.18 -13.67 14.39
N PRO A 308 -8.92 -13.20 14.24
CA PRO A 308 -8.03 -13.67 13.18
C PRO A 308 -7.82 -15.20 13.19
N SER A 309 -7.82 -15.85 14.36
CA SER A 309 -7.60 -17.30 14.47
C SER A 309 -8.82 -18.10 14.04
N ALA A 310 -10.01 -17.70 14.51
CA ALA A 310 -11.27 -18.31 14.07
C ALA A 310 -11.51 -18.09 12.57
N GLU A 311 -11.24 -16.87 12.08
CA GLU A 311 -11.36 -16.51 10.67
C GLU A 311 -10.40 -17.31 9.79
N LEU A 312 -9.13 -17.49 10.21
CA LEU A 312 -8.18 -18.31 9.44
C LEU A 312 -8.63 -19.77 9.37
N THR A 313 -9.12 -20.32 10.47
CA THR A 313 -9.59 -21.70 10.53
C THR A 313 -10.79 -21.92 9.62
N ALA A 314 -11.78 -21.03 9.69
CA ALA A 314 -12.97 -21.09 8.83
C ALA A 314 -12.59 -20.97 7.35
N LEU A 315 -11.77 -19.96 7.02
CA LEU A 315 -11.30 -19.71 5.68
C LEU A 315 -10.50 -20.88 5.11
N GLY A 316 -9.60 -21.45 5.92
CA GLY A 316 -8.78 -22.59 5.53
C GLY A 316 -9.61 -23.84 5.26
N ARG A 317 -10.60 -24.14 6.11
CA ARG A 317 -11.54 -25.25 5.87
C ARG A 317 -12.32 -25.05 4.58
N GLN A 318 -12.84 -23.84 4.37
CA GLN A 318 -13.62 -23.50 3.18
C GLN A 318 -12.79 -23.57 1.91
N ALA A 319 -11.51 -23.18 1.98
CA ALA A 319 -10.55 -23.34 0.90
C ALA A 319 -10.07 -24.79 0.76
N GLY A 320 -10.40 -25.72 1.66
CA GLY A 320 -9.93 -27.10 1.58
C GLY A 320 -8.43 -27.23 1.91
N PHE A 321 -7.93 -26.46 2.88
CA PHE A 321 -6.62 -26.71 3.48
C PHE A 321 -6.67 -27.97 4.35
N PRO A 322 -5.63 -28.81 4.33
CA PRO A 322 -5.52 -29.95 5.24
C PRO A 322 -5.58 -29.48 6.70
N THR A 323 -6.28 -30.22 7.57
CA THR A 323 -6.37 -29.91 9.00
C THR A 323 -5.00 -29.69 9.64
N ALA A 324 -3.99 -30.48 9.27
CA ALA A 324 -2.62 -30.34 9.78
C ALA A 324 -2.00 -28.97 9.47
N ALA A 325 -2.27 -28.38 8.29
CA ALA A 325 -1.79 -27.05 7.93
C ALA A 325 -2.45 -25.93 8.76
N LEU A 326 -3.64 -26.19 9.31
CA LEU A 326 -4.38 -25.25 10.16
C LEU A 326 -4.07 -25.42 11.65
N GLN A 327 -3.38 -26.51 12.03
CA GLN A 327 -2.97 -26.80 13.40
C GLN A 327 -1.62 -26.14 13.74
N GLU A 328 -0.74 -25.94 12.76
CA GLU A 328 0.55 -25.26 12.93
C GLU A 328 0.54 -23.95 12.15
N VAL A 329 0.09 -22.88 12.79
CA VAL A 329 0.00 -21.56 12.17
C VAL A 329 1.18 -20.70 12.57
N GLN A 330 1.62 -19.85 11.66
CA GLN A 330 2.64 -18.83 11.95
C GLN A 330 1.94 -17.59 12.48
N VAL A 331 2.37 -17.12 13.65
CA VAL A 331 1.90 -15.85 14.23
C VAL A 331 3.06 -14.88 14.25
N GLU A 332 2.86 -13.76 13.55
CA GLU A 332 3.79 -12.65 13.57
C GLU A 332 3.50 -11.69 14.74
N ARG A 333 4.51 -10.95 15.19
CA ARG A 333 4.43 -9.94 16.25
C ARG A 333 3.30 -8.91 16.11
N GLN A 334 2.88 -8.58 14.89
CA GLN A 334 1.76 -7.66 14.64
C GLN A 334 0.41 -8.37 14.41
N GLY A 335 0.33 -9.67 14.72
CA GLY A 335 -0.92 -10.43 14.75
C GLY A 335 -1.37 -11.01 13.41
N VAL A 336 -0.55 -10.92 12.35
CA VAL A 336 -0.84 -11.66 11.10
C VAL A 336 -0.70 -13.14 11.39
N ILE A 337 -1.75 -13.90 11.07
CA ILE A 337 -1.76 -15.36 11.19
C ILE A 337 -1.84 -15.93 9.79
N SER A 338 -0.97 -16.88 9.46
CA SER A 338 -0.97 -17.52 8.14
C SER A 338 -0.79 -19.04 8.22
N ALA A 339 -1.31 -19.71 7.19
CA ALA A 339 -1.13 -21.13 6.96
C ALA A 339 -0.79 -21.38 5.48
N THR A 340 0.03 -22.38 5.24
CA THR A 340 0.53 -22.75 3.91
C THR A 340 0.31 -24.23 3.65
N SER A 341 -0.03 -24.58 2.40
CA SER A 341 -0.17 -25.98 1.96
C SER A 341 0.26 -26.10 0.51
N GLY A 342 1.52 -26.50 0.28
CA GLY A 342 2.14 -26.38 -1.04
C GLY A 342 2.23 -24.90 -1.45
N ASP A 343 1.80 -24.58 -2.66
CA ASP A 343 1.83 -23.20 -3.21
C ASP A 343 0.64 -22.33 -2.74
N ARG A 344 -0.22 -22.90 -1.89
CA ARG A 344 -1.42 -22.25 -1.37
C ARG A 344 -1.12 -21.53 -0.07
N VAL A 345 -1.63 -20.31 0.06
CA VAL A 345 -1.43 -19.46 1.24
C VAL A 345 -2.76 -18.89 1.68
N ILE A 346 -3.02 -18.91 2.99
CA ILE A 346 -4.09 -18.14 3.61
C ILE A 346 -3.52 -17.28 4.72
N SER A 347 -4.06 -16.08 4.89
CA SER A 347 -3.69 -15.21 5.99
C SER A 347 -4.84 -14.32 6.47
N THR A 348 -4.79 -13.98 7.75
CA THR A 348 -5.71 -13.07 8.42
C THR A 348 -4.93 -12.09 9.28
N ALA A 349 -5.46 -10.88 9.49
CA ALA A 349 -4.82 -9.86 10.31
C ALA A 349 -5.87 -9.07 11.13
N PRO A 350 -5.51 -8.52 12.31
CA PRO A 350 -6.45 -7.79 13.15
C PRO A 350 -7.00 -6.52 12.48
N GLY A 351 -6.18 -5.87 11.65
CA GLY A 351 -6.50 -4.60 11.01
C GLY A 351 -6.81 -4.69 9.52
N ALA A 352 -6.64 -5.85 8.87
CA ALA A 352 -6.65 -5.97 7.41
C ALA A 352 -7.31 -7.26 6.90
N SER A 353 -7.85 -7.14 5.69
CA SER A 353 -8.51 -8.17 4.90
C SER A 353 -7.85 -9.54 4.97
N ARG A 354 -8.67 -10.58 4.98
CA ARG A 354 -8.24 -11.96 4.80
C ARG A 354 -7.76 -12.15 3.36
N TRP A 355 -6.68 -12.89 3.20
CA TRP A 355 -6.09 -13.17 1.90
C TRP A 355 -6.04 -14.67 1.65
N VAL A 356 -6.30 -15.07 0.41
CA VAL A 356 -6.25 -16.45 -0.05
C VAL A 356 -5.53 -16.50 -1.39
N LYS A 357 -4.49 -17.31 -1.50
CA LYS A 357 -3.90 -17.80 -2.75
C LYS A 357 -4.25 -19.27 -2.92
N LEU A 358 -4.96 -19.60 -3.99
CA LEU A 358 -5.52 -20.94 -4.25
C LEU A 358 -4.72 -21.74 -5.25
N ALA A 359 -4.13 -21.08 -6.24
CA ALA A 359 -3.37 -21.71 -7.32
C ALA A 359 -2.35 -20.73 -7.91
N GLU A 360 -1.39 -21.26 -8.66
CA GLU A 360 -0.58 -20.45 -9.55
C GLU A 360 -1.38 -20.10 -10.82
N PRO A 361 -1.39 -18.82 -11.24
CA PRO A 361 -2.09 -18.39 -12.45
C PRO A 361 -1.45 -18.91 -13.73
N ASN A 362 -2.27 -19.31 -14.71
CA ASN A 362 -1.78 -19.64 -16.05
C ASN A 362 -1.42 -18.38 -16.85
N HIS A 363 -0.16 -17.94 -16.76
CA HIS A 363 0.35 -16.80 -17.55
C HIS A 363 0.66 -17.12 -19.02
N ARG A 364 0.48 -18.38 -19.47
CA ARG A 364 0.67 -18.73 -20.89
C ARG A 364 -0.51 -18.31 -21.75
N ASN A 365 -1.72 -18.35 -21.19
CA ASN A 365 -2.88 -17.80 -21.85
C ASN A 365 -2.85 -16.28 -21.72
N THR A 366 -2.75 -15.56 -22.84
CA THR A 366 -2.71 -14.10 -22.91
C THR A 366 -4.00 -13.49 -23.47
N GLN A 367 -5.00 -14.32 -23.74
CA GLN A 367 -6.31 -13.87 -24.17
C GLN A 367 -7.08 -13.34 -22.95
N GLN A 368 -7.23 -12.02 -22.89
CA GLN A 368 -7.95 -11.35 -21.81
C GLN A 368 -9.35 -11.95 -21.60
N LEU A 369 -9.67 -12.29 -20.35
CA LEU A 369 -10.98 -12.81 -19.98
C LEU A 369 -12.06 -11.72 -20.14
N PRO A 370 -13.14 -11.95 -20.93
CA PRO A 370 -14.21 -10.97 -21.08
C PRO A 370 -14.91 -10.65 -19.76
N THR A 371 -15.34 -9.39 -19.59
CA THR A 371 -15.90 -8.86 -18.33
C THR A 371 -17.05 -9.71 -17.80
N ASP A 372 -18.05 -10.04 -18.63
CA ASP A 372 -19.22 -10.81 -18.20
C ASP A 372 -18.85 -12.22 -17.74
N ARG A 373 -17.91 -12.87 -18.44
CA ARG A 373 -17.40 -14.18 -18.05
C ARG A 373 -16.63 -14.13 -16.74
N ALA A 374 -15.82 -13.08 -16.54
CA ALA A 374 -15.09 -12.87 -15.29
C ALA A 374 -16.06 -12.67 -14.11
N ILE A 375 -17.08 -11.82 -14.27
CA ILE A 375 -18.09 -11.59 -13.24
C ILE A 375 -18.83 -12.88 -12.90
N GLN A 376 -19.25 -13.65 -13.90
CA GLN A 376 -19.94 -14.92 -13.70
C GLN A 376 -19.06 -15.93 -12.95
N ALA A 377 -17.80 -16.10 -13.34
CA ALA A 377 -16.87 -17.02 -12.69
C ALA A 377 -16.55 -16.59 -11.25
N ALA A 378 -16.34 -15.30 -11.02
CA ALA A 378 -16.02 -14.76 -9.70
C ALA A 378 -17.20 -14.80 -8.72
N ARG A 379 -18.44 -14.68 -9.22
CA ARG A 379 -19.65 -14.59 -8.39
C ARG A 379 -19.84 -15.81 -7.49
N THR A 380 -19.71 -17.01 -8.04
CA THR A 380 -19.85 -18.26 -7.26
C THR A 380 -18.87 -18.29 -6.10
N PHE A 381 -17.62 -17.89 -6.34
CA PHE A 381 -16.63 -17.78 -5.28
C PHE A 381 -17.01 -16.70 -4.26
N ALA A 382 -17.35 -15.49 -4.72
CA ALA A 382 -17.69 -14.39 -3.82
C ALA A 382 -18.87 -14.72 -2.90
N GLU A 383 -19.93 -15.31 -3.42
CA GLU A 383 -21.13 -15.71 -2.65
C GLU A 383 -20.80 -16.80 -1.63
N GLN A 384 -19.94 -17.77 -1.98
CA GLN A 384 -19.50 -18.80 -1.05
C GLN A 384 -18.74 -18.20 0.14
N TYR A 385 -17.87 -17.21 -0.09
CA TYR A 385 -17.01 -16.58 0.93
C TYR A 385 -17.60 -15.30 1.54
N ALA A 386 -18.87 -14.99 1.24
CA ALA A 386 -19.55 -13.78 1.72
C ALA A 386 -19.84 -13.80 3.22
N GLU A 387 -19.90 -14.98 3.84
CA GLU A 387 -20.24 -15.17 5.27
C GLU A 387 -21.58 -14.51 5.66
N GLY A 388 -22.56 -14.62 4.76
CA GLY A 388 -23.89 -14.03 4.94
C GLY A 388 -23.98 -12.54 4.60
N ALA A 389 -22.89 -11.91 4.15
CA ALA A 389 -22.96 -10.56 3.59
C ALA A 389 -23.68 -10.57 2.24
N GLU A 390 -24.59 -9.61 2.05
CA GLU A 390 -25.10 -9.29 0.71
C GLU A 390 -24.01 -8.62 -0.12
N LEU A 391 -23.90 -8.97 -1.41
CA LEU A 391 -22.84 -8.51 -2.29
C LEU A 391 -23.40 -7.91 -3.58
N VAL A 392 -22.80 -6.79 -4.02
CA VAL A 392 -23.00 -6.18 -5.34
C VAL A 392 -21.68 -6.14 -6.11
N VAL A 393 -21.72 -6.34 -7.43
CA VAL A 393 -20.52 -6.16 -8.27
C VAL A 393 -20.19 -4.67 -8.31
N ASP A 394 -18.92 -4.32 -8.16
CA ASP A 394 -18.47 -2.93 -8.05
C ASP A 394 -17.56 -2.53 -9.21
N SER A 395 -16.51 -3.32 -9.47
CA SER A 395 -15.51 -2.97 -10.47
C SER A 395 -14.79 -4.20 -11.01
N VAL A 396 -14.20 -4.04 -12.19
CA VAL A 396 -13.29 -5.00 -12.81
C VAL A 396 -12.01 -4.29 -13.21
N HIS A 397 -10.87 -4.90 -12.92
CA HIS A 397 -9.57 -4.42 -13.38
C HIS A 397 -8.69 -5.60 -13.80
N ASP A 398 -7.65 -5.30 -14.56
CA ASP A 398 -6.69 -6.29 -15.03
C ASP A 398 -5.33 -6.09 -14.39
N LEU A 399 -4.64 -7.20 -14.14
CA LEU A 399 -3.19 -7.22 -13.99
C LEU A 399 -2.56 -7.29 -15.38
N MET A 400 -2.03 -6.17 -15.83
CA MET A 400 -1.36 -6.06 -17.11
C MET A 400 0.14 -6.35 -16.97
N GLN A 401 0.76 -6.87 -18.02
CA GLN A 401 2.21 -7.05 -18.12
C GLN A 401 2.72 -6.64 -19.50
N ASN A 402 3.92 -6.08 -19.53
CA ASN A 402 4.73 -5.98 -20.75
C ASN A 402 6.22 -6.14 -20.39
N SER A 403 7.09 -6.18 -21.40
CA SER A 403 8.54 -6.32 -21.22
C SER A 403 9.30 -5.85 -22.46
N GLY A 404 10.58 -5.55 -22.33
CA GLY A 404 11.45 -5.22 -23.47
C GLY A 404 12.92 -5.11 -23.10
N THR A 405 13.78 -5.00 -24.10
CA THR A 405 15.22 -4.78 -23.94
C THR A 405 15.53 -3.36 -23.46
N LYS A 406 16.64 -3.19 -22.74
CA LYS A 406 17.13 -1.89 -22.23
C LYS A 406 17.25 -0.82 -23.33
N ASP A 407 17.68 -1.21 -24.52
CA ASP A 407 17.88 -0.32 -25.66
C ASP A 407 16.58 -0.04 -26.45
N GLY A 408 15.46 -0.66 -26.06
CA GLY A 408 14.18 -0.54 -26.72
C GLY A 408 14.12 -1.18 -28.12
N SER A 409 15.14 -1.94 -28.53
CA SER A 409 15.14 -2.66 -29.81
C SER A 409 14.05 -3.74 -29.89
N GLU A 410 13.71 -4.35 -28.75
CA GLU A 410 12.61 -5.28 -28.61
C GLU A 410 11.67 -4.81 -27.50
N VAL A 411 10.44 -4.47 -27.85
CA VAL A 411 9.38 -4.16 -26.88
C VAL A 411 8.15 -5.00 -27.21
N GLY A 412 7.69 -5.76 -26.21
CA GLY A 412 6.50 -6.58 -26.31
C GLY A 412 5.22 -5.75 -26.43
N ARG A 413 4.10 -6.47 -26.53
CA ARG A 413 2.77 -5.86 -26.43
C ARG A 413 2.21 -6.07 -25.03
N PRO A 414 1.51 -5.07 -24.46
CA PRO A 414 0.74 -5.26 -23.24
C PRO A 414 -0.21 -6.46 -23.34
N VAL A 415 -0.19 -7.32 -22.32
CA VAL A 415 -1.12 -8.44 -22.17
C VAL A 415 -1.75 -8.42 -20.78
N SER A 416 -3.02 -8.80 -20.69
CA SER A 416 -3.66 -9.09 -19.40
C SER A 416 -3.24 -10.47 -18.93
N LEU A 417 -2.77 -10.61 -17.69
CA LEU A 417 -2.42 -11.89 -17.07
C LEU A 417 -3.52 -12.43 -16.17
N GLN A 418 -4.28 -11.53 -15.55
CA GLN A 418 -5.37 -11.85 -14.64
C GLN A 418 -6.43 -10.76 -14.72
N THR A 419 -7.67 -11.15 -14.45
CA THR A 419 -8.81 -10.23 -14.29
C THR A 419 -9.33 -10.32 -12.87
N HIS A 420 -9.44 -9.19 -12.21
CA HIS A 420 -9.90 -9.06 -10.83
C HIS A 420 -11.30 -8.45 -10.80
N VAL A 421 -12.24 -9.16 -10.17
CA VAL A 421 -13.62 -8.70 -9.98
C VAL A 421 -13.81 -8.34 -8.51
N THR A 422 -14.21 -7.10 -8.24
CA THR A 422 -14.51 -6.63 -6.88
C THR A 422 -16.01 -6.62 -6.65
N PHE A 423 -16.43 -7.24 -5.55
CA PHE A 423 -17.77 -7.18 -4.99
C PHE A 423 -17.73 -6.36 -3.70
N ARG A 424 -18.77 -5.54 -3.47
CA ARG A 424 -18.94 -4.75 -2.25
C ARG A 424 -20.03 -5.35 -1.38
N GLN A 425 -19.77 -5.36 -0.08
CA GLN A 425 -20.76 -5.64 0.94
C GLN A 425 -21.85 -4.58 0.89
N VAL A 426 -23.10 -5.03 1.04
CA VAL A 426 -24.29 -4.19 1.03
C VAL A 426 -25.01 -4.33 2.37
N PHE A 427 -25.55 -3.23 2.87
CA PHE A 427 -26.51 -3.20 3.98
C PHE A 427 -27.76 -2.46 3.50
N ASP A 428 -28.92 -3.11 3.54
CA ASP A 428 -30.20 -2.54 3.11
C ASP A 428 -30.15 -1.87 1.71
N GLY A 429 -29.51 -2.53 0.75
CA GLY A 429 -29.33 -2.03 -0.62
C GLY A 429 -28.28 -0.92 -0.79
N VAL A 430 -27.59 -0.51 0.28
CA VAL A 430 -26.54 0.52 0.25
C VAL A 430 -25.14 -0.11 0.37
N PRO A 431 -24.23 0.10 -0.60
CA PRO A 431 -22.90 -0.52 -0.58
C PRO A 431 -21.95 0.13 0.43
N VAL A 432 -20.99 -0.65 0.91
CA VAL A 432 -19.80 -0.14 1.61
C VAL A 432 -18.89 0.57 0.62
N ILE A 433 -18.53 1.81 0.93
CA ILE A 433 -17.72 2.66 0.06
C ILE A 433 -16.27 2.76 0.52
N THR A 434 -15.95 2.52 1.79
CA THR A 434 -14.58 2.62 2.32
C THR A 434 -13.56 1.84 1.48
N PRO A 435 -12.45 2.45 1.05
CA PRO A 435 -11.37 1.74 0.36
C PRO A 435 -10.82 0.58 1.19
N GLY A 436 -10.68 -0.60 0.57
CA GLY A 436 -10.13 -1.80 1.22
C GLY A 436 -11.00 -2.47 2.30
N ARG A 437 -12.24 -1.99 2.55
CA ARG A 437 -13.18 -2.59 3.52
C ARG A 437 -14.46 -3.04 2.84
N GLY A 438 -15.16 -4.01 3.47
CA GLY A 438 -16.46 -4.48 3.02
C GLY A 438 -16.44 -4.95 1.57
N LEU A 439 -15.44 -5.75 1.19
CA LEU A 439 -15.28 -6.20 -0.18
C LEU A 439 -14.86 -7.67 -0.27
N ILE A 440 -15.15 -8.28 -1.41
CA ILE A 440 -14.47 -9.49 -1.88
C ILE A 440 -13.90 -9.20 -3.26
N ARG A 441 -12.59 -9.30 -3.42
CA ARG A 441 -11.91 -9.13 -4.71
C ARG A 441 -11.35 -10.46 -5.16
N VAL A 442 -11.90 -11.00 -6.23
CA VAL A 442 -11.55 -12.32 -6.76
C VAL A 442 -10.64 -12.13 -7.98
N GLY A 443 -9.43 -12.68 -7.94
CA GLY A 443 -8.50 -12.72 -9.07
C GLY A 443 -8.66 -14.01 -9.86
N LEU A 444 -8.91 -13.88 -11.17
CA LEU A 444 -9.05 -14.96 -12.13
C LEU A 444 -7.88 -14.95 -13.09
N ASP A 445 -7.34 -16.10 -13.47
CA ASP A 445 -6.50 -16.18 -14.66
C ASP A 445 -7.34 -16.12 -15.95
N ASN A 446 -6.67 -16.08 -17.10
CA ASN A 446 -7.34 -15.98 -18.40
C ASN A 446 -8.13 -17.24 -18.80
N ASP A 447 -7.98 -18.36 -18.09
CA ASP A 447 -8.82 -19.55 -18.27
C ASP A 447 -10.15 -19.44 -17.48
N GLY A 448 -10.27 -18.44 -16.60
CA GLY A 448 -11.41 -18.25 -15.70
C GLY A 448 -11.27 -19.01 -14.37
N THR A 449 -10.07 -19.46 -14.03
CA THR A 449 -9.77 -20.14 -12.76
C THR A 449 -9.56 -19.10 -11.66
N VAL A 450 -10.22 -19.26 -10.51
CA VAL A 450 -9.96 -18.42 -9.34
C VAL A 450 -8.60 -18.79 -8.75
N VAL A 451 -7.66 -17.86 -8.79
CA VAL A 451 -6.28 -18.07 -8.33
C VAL A 451 -6.01 -17.40 -6.99
N GLN A 452 -6.71 -16.31 -6.68
CA GLN A 452 -6.54 -15.57 -5.42
C GLN A 452 -7.79 -14.78 -5.05
N SER A 453 -7.91 -14.41 -3.78
CA SER A 453 -8.97 -13.52 -3.30
C SER A 453 -8.58 -12.72 -2.06
N GLN A 454 -9.06 -11.47 -2.00
CA GLN A 454 -9.07 -10.64 -0.81
C GLN A 454 -10.50 -10.58 -0.26
N ILE A 455 -10.67 -10.86 1.03
CA ILE A 455 -11.99 -10.90 1.68
C ILE A 455 -11.97 -9.99 2.91
N ALA A 456 -12.76 -8.93 2.87
CA ALA A 456 -12.86 -7.90 3.90
C ALA A 456 -14.31 -7.63 4.38
N THR A 457 -15.26 -8.50 4.01
CA THR A 457 -16.64 -8.49 4.50
C THR A 457 -16.70 -8.76 6.01
N ARG A 458 -17.77 -8.31 6.67
CA ARG A 458 -18.03 -8.53 8.10
C ARG A 458 -19.48 -8.80 8.37
N GLN A 459 -19.78 -9.75 9.24
CA GLN A 459 -21.15 -10.01 9.67
C GLN A 459 -21.72 -8.80 10.41
N ALA A 460 -22.95 -8.40 10.07
CA ALA A 460 -23.71 -7.43 10.85
C ALA A 460 -24.29 -8.11 12.11
N THR A 461 -24.13 -7.47 13.27
CA THR A 461 -24.62 -7.96 14.57
C THR A 461 -25.82 -7.18 15.09
N GLY A 462 -26.09 -6.00 14.52
CA GLY A 462 -27.22 -5.17 14.88
C GLY A 462 -27.19 -3.80 14.19
N VAL A 463 -28.13 -2.94 14.57
CA VAL A 463 -28.24 -1.56 14.08
C VAL A 463 -28.48 -0.61 15.26
N THR A 464 -27.96 0.61 15.17
CA THR A 464 -28.11 1.66 16.18
C THR A 464 -28.27 3.04 15.53
N ARG A 465 -28.79 4.00 16.29
CA ARG A 465 -28.85 5.42 15.92
C ARG A 465 -27.78 6.27 16.59
N GLU A 466 -27.12 5.73 17.60
CA GLU A 466 -26.05 6.37 18.37
C GLU A 466 -24.73 5.64 18.11
N PRO A 467 -23.64 6.36 17.81
CA PRO A 467 -22.34 5.75 17.58
C PRO A 467 -21.74 5.27 18.90
N SER A 468 -20.98 4.18 18.87
CA SER A 468 -20.30 3.65 20.08
C SER A 468 -19.20 4.57 20.62
N THR A 469 -18.78 5.59 19.85
CA THR A 469 -17.71 6.53 20.21
C THR A 469 -18.21 7.84 20.84
N GLU A 470 -19.53 8.05 20.97
CA GLU A 470 -20.05 9.20 21.72
C GLU A 470 -19.95 8.97 23.24
N VAL A 471 -18.78 9.24 23.81
CA VAL A 471 -18.71 9.65 25.22
C VAL A 471 -19.05 11.13 25.25
N SER A 472 -20.34 11.46 25.28
CA SER A 472 -20.76 12.83 25.54
C SER A 472 -20.21 13.26 26.91
N PRO A 473 -19.42 14.35 27.02
CA PRO A 473 -19.07 14.88 28.33
C PRO A 473 -20.36 15.18 29.11
N PRO A 474 -20.37 14.96 30.44
CA PRO A 474 -21.56 15.22 31.23
C PRO A 474 -22.04 16.65 30.99
N PRO A 475 -23.35 16.86 30.79
CA PRO A 475 -23.88 18.16 30.38
C PRO A 475 -23.45 19.23 31.39
N PRO A 476 -22.97 20.41 30.94
CA PRO A 476 -22.67 21.50 31.85
C PRO A 476 -23.95 21.84 32.62
N LYS A 477 -23.86 21.96 33.95
CA LYS A 477 -24.99 22.38 34.80
C LYS A 477 -25.51 23.73 34.29
N GLY A 478 -26.62 23.72 33.55
CA GLY A 478 -27.30 24.90 33.04
C GLY A 478 -27.12 25.24 31.56
N GLY A 479 -26.41 24.44 30.76
CA GLY A 479 -26.22 24.70 29.32
C GLY A 479 -26.82 23.60 28.43
N LYS A 480 -27.70 23.97 27.49
CA LYS A 480 -28.08 23.08 26.38
C LYS A 480 -26.86 22.86 25.50
N ALA A 481 -26.16 21.75 25.66
CA ALA A 481 -25.25 21.26 24.62
C ALA A 481 -26.11 20.70 23.49
N THR A 482 -26.41 21.52 22.48
CA THR A 482 -26.95 21.04 21.22
C THR A 482 -25.82 21.08 20.21
N ALA A 483 -25.15 19.94 20.01
CA ALA A 483 -24.45 19.72 18.75
C ALA A 483 -25.47 19.96 17.63
N ALA A 484 -25.10 20.76 16.63
CA ALA A 484 -25.98 20.96 15.49
C ALA A 484 -26.25 19.60 14.83
N PRO A 485 -27.50 19.31 14.40
CA PRO A 485 -27.79 18.07 13.70
C PRO A 485 -26.86 17.93 12.48
N LEU A 486 -26.36 16.71 12.24
CA LEU A 486 -25.59 16.43 11.02
C LEU A 486 -26.41 16.80 9.77
N GLU A 487 -25.74 17.42 8.80
CA GLU A 487 -26.31 17.70 7.49
C GLU A 487 -26.56 16.37 6.77
N ARG A 488 -27.81 16.16 6.35
CA ARG A 488 -28.25 14.90 5.74
C ARG A 488 -28.23 14.94 4.21
N ASP A 489 -28.20 16.13 3.62
CA ASP A 489 -27.99 16.26 2.17
C ASP A 489 -26.53 15.94 1.84
N PRO A 490 -26.25 14.89 1.03
CA PRO A 490 -24.89 14.46 0.72
C PRO A 490 -23.98 15.56 0.17
N ARG A 491 -24.51 16.43 -0.69
CA ARG A 491 -23.71 17.47 -1.34
C ARG A 491 -23.37 18.58 -0.37
N LYS A 492 -24.33 19.07 0.41
CA LYS A 492 -24.09 20.08 1.45
C LYS A 492 -23.15 19.57 2.54
N ALA A 493 -23.29 18.30 2.95
CA ALA A 493 -22.41 17.67 3.92
C ALA A 493 -20.97 17.61 3.40
N LEU A 494 -20.78 17.21 2.14
CA LEU A 494 -19.47 17.22 1.48
C LEU A 494 -18.91 18.62 1.30
N ASP A 495 -19.70 19.62 0.95
CA ASP A 495 -19.24 21.00 0.82
C ASP A 495 -18.75 21.55 2.17
N ALA A 496 -19.43 21.20 3.27
CA ALA A 496 -19.00 21.54 4.62
C ALA A 496 -17.70 20.82 5.00
N ALA A 497 -17.60 19.51 4.72
CA ALA A 497 -16.39 18.72 4.97
C ALA A 497 -15.20 19.23 4.13
N GLN A 498 -15.42 19.58 2.86
CA GLN A 498 -14.40 20.17 1.99
C GLN A 498 -13.92 21.52 2.53
N ARG A 499 -14.83 22.41 2.96
CA ARG A 499 -14.43 23.70 3.56
C ARG A 499 -13.57 23.48 4.81
N LYS A 500 -13.95 22.52 5.66
CA LYS A 500 -13.17 22.14 6.85
C LYS A 500 -11.78 21.63 6.46
N LEU A 501 -11.70 20.70 5.52
CA LEU A 501 -10.44 20.17 5.00
C LEU A 501 -9.56 21.31 4.46
N LEU A 502 -10.08 22.17 3.59
CA LEU A 502 -9.31 23.30 3.04
C LEU A 502 -8.85 24.29 4.12
N ALA A 503 -9.65 24.51 5.17
CA ALA A 503 -9.25 25.34 6.30
C ALA A 503 -8.12 24.71 7.14
N GLU A 504 -8.18 23.40 7.38
CA GLU A 504 -7.09 22.64 8.01
C GLU A 504 -5.82 22.69 7.15
N LEU A 505 -5.96 22.58 5.83
CA LEU A 505 -4.85 22.72 4.89
C LEU A 505 -4.25 24.15 4.90
N ALA A 506 -5.08 25.17 5.08
CA ALA A 506 -4.60 26.54 5.21
C ALA A 506 -3.89 26.80 6.56
N ALA A 507 -4.35 26.17 7.64
CA ALA A 507 -3.80 26.37 8.97
C ALA A 507 -2.38 25.80 9.12
N VAL A 508 -2.14 24.58 8.60
CA VAL A 508 -0.81 23.96 8.64
C VAL A 508 0.19 24.71 7.75
N THR A 509 -0.26 25.33 6.67
CA THR A 509 0.59 26.17 5.80
C THR A 509 0.84 27.58 6.35
N ALA A 510 -0.06 28.13 7.18
CA ALA A 510 0.06 29.48 7.74
C ALA A 510 1.06 29.60 8.92
N GLY A 511 1.29 28.52 9.66
CA GLY A 511 2.20 28.50 10.82
C GLY A 511 3.69 28.67 10.48
N GLU A 512 4.04 28.71 9.19
CA GLU A 512 5.41 28.48 8.70
C GLU A 512 5.85 29.53 7.68
N SER A 513 5.42 30.78 7.86
CA SER A 513 5.85 31.91 7.02
C SER A 513 7.29 32.34 7.34
N GLY A 514 8.23 31.55 6.81
CA GLY A 514 9.65 31.86 6.76
C GLY A 514 10.27 31.35 5.47
N GLN A 515 10.22 32.21 4.44
CA GLN A 515 10.98 32.17 3.17
C GLN A 515 10.34 31.47 1.96
N GLY A 516 10.31 32.22 0.84
CA GLY A 516 10.08 31.70 -0.51
C GLY A 516 8.83 32.26 -1.21
N ALA A 517 8.96 33.46 -1.78
CA ALA A 517 7.91 34.11 -2.56
C ALA A 517 7.63 33.38 -3.89
N ALA A 518 6.88 32.28 -3.85
CA ALA A 518 5.97 31.95 -4.94
C ALA A 518 4.62 32.56 -4.57
N GLN A 519 4.13 33.50 -5.39
CA GLN A 519 2.81 34.12 -5.22
C GLN A 519 1.79 33.04 -4.88
N GLN A 520 1.27 33.06 -3.65
CA GLN A 520 0.15 32.24 -3.20
C GLN A 520 -1.11 32.69 -3.96
N ARG A 521 -1.19 32.34 -5.25
CA ARG A 521 -2.48 32.16 -5.91
C ARG A 521 -3.16 31.06 -5.13
N GLN A 522 -4.39 31.32 -4.66
CA GLN A 522 -5.18 30.28 -4.02
C GLN A 522 -5.21 29.07 -4.96
N PRO A 523 -4.84 27.87 -4.47
CA PRO A 523 -4.83 26.68 -5.31
C PRO A 523 -6.23 26.45 -5.87
N GLU A 524 -6.32 26.06 -7.15
CA GLU A 524 -7.61 25.66 -7.71
C GLU A 524 -8.01 24.33 -7.06
N VAL A 525 -9.27 24.24 -6.64
CA VAL A 525 -9.85 23.01 -6.10
C VAL A 525 -10.95 22.57 -7.03
N LYS A 526 -10.89 21.32 -7.50
CA LYS A 526 -11.87 20.74 -8.43
C LYS A 526 -12.29 19.36 -7.94
N ASP A 527 -13.56 19.04 -8.12
CA ASP A 527 -14.04 17.67 -7.89
C ASP A 527 -13.50 16.78 -9.03
N VAL A 528 -12.99 15.60 -8.67
CA VAL A 528 -12.59 14.59 -9.67
C VAL A 528 -13.86 13.92 -10.20
N PRO A 529 -14.12 13.95 -11.51
CA PRO A 529 -15.34 13.39 -12.09
C PRO A 529 -15.53 11.91 -11.75
N GLY A 530 -16.79 11.49 -11.55
CA GLY A 530 -17.14 10.09 -11.28
C GLY A 530 -16.79 9.56 -9.90
N THR A 531 -16.26 10.39 -8.98
CA THR A 531 -15.86 9.96 -7.63
C THR A 531 -16.88 10.24 -6.54
N PHE A 532 -17.92 11.02 -6.83
CA PHE A 532 -18.99 11.31 -5.88
C PHE A 532 -19.86 10.07 -5.67
N GLU A 533 -19.96 9.64 -4.42
CA GLU A 533 -20.72 8.47 -4.04
C GLU A 533 -21.24 8.57 -2.60
N VAL A 534 -22.37 7.94 -2.35
CA VAL A 534 -23.01 7.76 -1.06
C VAL A 534 -23.07 6.28 -0.72
N GLY A 535 -22.72 5.93 0.52
CA GLY A 535 -22.73 4.56 0.98
C GLY A 535 -22.40 4.43 2.46
N TYR A 536 -21.93 3.25 2.87
CA TYR A 536 -21.46 3.01 4.22
C TYR A 536 -19.93 3.19 4.33
N GLU A 537 -19.49 4.03 5.26
CA GLU A 537 -18.09 4.10 5.69
C GLU A 537 -17.88 3.20 6.92
N VAL A 538 -16.83 2.39 6.92
CA VAL A 538 -16.50 1.42 7.96
C VAL A 538 -15.34 1.93 8.80
N GLU A 539 -15.60 2.14 10.08
CA GLU A 539 -14.61 2.55 11.07
C GLU A 539 -14.74 1.67 12.32
N GLY A 540 -13.62 1.11 12.79
CA GLY A 540 -13.65 0.19 13.93
C GLY A 540 -14.61 -0.97 13.68
N ASN A 541 -15.61 -1.13 14.54
CA ASN A 541 -16.66 -2.15 14.44
C ASN A 541 -18.00 -1.61 13.95
N GLU A 542 -18.01 -0.46 13.27
CA GLU A 542 -19.23 0.19 12.82
C GLU A 542 -19.17 0.47 11.31
N ALA A 543 -20.32 0.43 10.67
CA ALA A 543 -20.54 1.02 9.36
C ALA A 543 -21.57 2.13 9.48
N TYR A 544 -21.22 3.37 9.11
CA TYR A 544 -22.10 4.53 9.21
C TYR A 544 -22.38 5.12 7.81
N PRO A 545 -23.61 5.64 7.57
CA PRO A 545 -23.93 6.29 6.30
C PRO A 545 -23.08 7.53 6.06
N ALA A 546 -22.48 7.64 4.89
CA ALA A 546 -21.57 8.71 4.52
C ALA A 546 -21.66 9.04 3.03
N ALA A 547 -21.25 10.25 2.70
CA ALA A 547 -20.96 10.66 1.33
C ALA A 547 -19.44 10.85 1.20
N ARG A 548 -18.91 10.59 0.01
CA ARG A 548 -17.52 10.88 -0.33
C ARG A 548 -17.40 11.45 -1.73
N LYS A 549 -16.33 12.20 -1.95
CA LYS A 549 -15.84 12.58 -3.28
C LYS A 549 -14.33 12.78 -3.22
N LEU A 550 -13.66 12.67 -4.36
CA LEU A 550 -12.25 13.02 -4.48
C LEU A 550 -12.16 14.46 -4.99
N ILE A 551 -11.26 15.25 -4.41
CA ILE A 551 -10.91 16.58 -4.89
C ILE A 551 -9.47 16.58 -5.38
N GLU A 552 -9.21 17.35 -6.42
CA GLU A 552 -7.88 17.70 -6.92
C GLU A 552 -7.55 19.13 -6.53
N ILE A 553 -6.35 19.33 -5.99
CA ILE A 553 -5.81 20.59 -5.51
C ILE A 553 -4.51 20.85 -6.27
N GLY A 554 -4.43 21.98 -6.97
CA GLY A 554 -3.21 22.34 -7.71
C GLY A 554 -3.48 23.42 -8.77
N GLN A 555 -2.41 23.91 -9.41
CA GLN A 555 -2.56 24.80 -10.56
C GLN A 555 -2.94 24.00 -11.81
N ARG A 556 -3.81 24.55 -12.65
CA ARG A 556 -4.38 23.88 -13.84
C ARG A 556 -3.32 23.25 -14.76
N ASP A 557 -2.19 23.93 -14.95
CA ASP A 557 -1.13 23.50 -15.87
C ASP A 557 0.11 22.95 -15.14
N SER A 558 0.01 22.72 -13.82
CA SER A 558 1.07 22.05 -13.06
C SER A 558 1.04 20.55 -13.32
N MET A 559 2.23 19.96 -13.51
CA MET A 559 2.41 18.51 -13.50
C MET A 559 2.33 17.91 -12.08
N PHE A 560 2.44 18.75 -11.05
CA PHE A 560 2.28 18.35 -9.64
C PHE A 560 0.89 18.76 -9.16
N ARG A 561 0.03 17.76 -8.94
CA ARG A 561 -1.32 17.92 -8.43
C ARG A 561 -1.56 16.96 -7.27
N THR A 562 -2.37 17.37 -6.32
CA THR A 562 -2.69 16.57 -5.14
C THR A 562 -4.13 16.13 -5.19
N GLN A 563 -4.39 14.84 -5.02
CA GLN A 563 -5.75 14.32 -4.90
C GLN A 563 -6.04 13.84 -3.49
N ARG A 564 -7.25 14.14 -2.98
CA ARG A 564 -7.67 13.82 -1.59
C ARG A 564 -9.13 13.44 -1.49
N TRP A 565 -9.41 12.47 -0.62
CA TRP A 565 -10.77 12.15 -0.24
C TRP A 565 -11.36 13.24 0.65
N VAL A 566 -12.57 13.67 0.31
CA VAL A 566 -13.49 14.37 1.20
C VAL A 566 -14.56 13.37 1.60
N VAL A 567 -14.68 13.10 2.89
CA VAL A 567 -15.70 12.19 3.45
C VAL A 567 -16.56 12.97 4.43
N ALA A 568 -17.87 12.84 4.32
CA ALA A 568 -18.84 13.48 5.19
C ALA A 568 -19.81 12.44 5.77
N PRO A 569 -19.87 12.26 7.10
CA PRO A 569 -20.89 11.42 7.71
C PRO A 569 -22.28 12.05 7.50
N LEU A 570 -23.27 11.23 7.13
CA LEU A 570 -24.68 11.62 6.96
C LEU A 570 -25.53 11.21 8.17
N ALA A 571 -25.08 10.19 8.88
CA ALA A 571 -25.52 9.83 10.21
C ALA A 571 -24.30 9.25 10.92
N ARG A 572 -23.85 9.90 12.00
CA ARG A 572 -22.80 9.40 12.85
C ARG A 572 -23.09 9.84 14.26
#